data_AF-A0A2V6WX63-F1
#
_entry.id   AF-A0A2V6WX63-F1
#
_cell.length_a   1.000
_cell.length_b   1.000
_cell.length_c   1.000
_cell.angle_alpha   90.00
_cell.angle_beta   90.00
_cell.angle_gamma   90.00
#
_symmetry.space_group_name_H-M   'P 1'
#
loop_
_entity.id
_entity.type
_entity.pdbx_description
1 polymer ?
#
loop_
_entity_poly.entity_id
_entity_poly.type
_entity_poly.pdbx_seq_one_letter_code
_entity_poly.pdbx_strand_id
1 'polypeptide(L)'
;MSPRIAAPHLSDRAAGVLRQLFAAVAADFAFRLWDGTTVVFGDGPPAFTVVVHASQTFFRLLRDPTPLAFGEAYVEGAVDIEGDLFAAMHVA
;
A
#
# COMPACT_ATOMS: atom_id res chain seq x y z
N MET A 1 -20.16 -23.41 -4.37
CA MET A 1 -19.15 -22.76 -5.24
C MET A 1 -19.40 -21.26 -5.21
N SER A 2 -18.70 -20.53 -4.36
CA SER A 2 -18.89 -19.09 -4.16
C SER A 2 -18.23 -18.30 -5.29
N PRO A 3 -18.81 -17.17 -5.75
CA PRO A 3 -18.37 -16.49 -6.96
C PRO A 3 -17.05 -15.75 -6.69
N ARG A 4 -16.02 -16.10 -7.47
CA ARG A 4 -14.67 -15.53 -7.46
C ARG A 4 -14.63 -14.16 -8.17
N ILE A 5 -15.57 -13.26 -7.86
CA ILE A 5 -15.83 -12.00 -8.61
C ILE A 5 -15.42 -10.73 -7.84
N ALA A 6 -14.99 -10.78 -6.57
CA ALA A 6 -14.81 -9.55 -5.78
C ALA A 6 -13.38 -8.95 -5.71
N ALA A 7 -12.31 -9.74 -5.89
CA ALA A 7 -10.96 -9.30 -5.53
C ALA A 7 -10.30 -8.28 -6.50
N PRO A 8 -10.35 -8.45 -7.84
CA PRO A 8 -9.63 -7.57 -8.78
C PRO A 8 -10.20 -6.15 -8.83
N HIS A 9 -11.52 -6.01 -8.75
CA HIS A 9 -12.17 -4.69 -8.81
C HIS A 9 -11.87 -3.81 -7.59
N LEU A 10 -11.54 -4.40 -6.45
CA LEU A 10 -11.22 -3.65 -5.23
C LEU A 10 -9.77 -3.15 -5.23
N SER A 11 -8.83 -3.98 -5.69
CA SER A 11 -7.43 -3.59 -5.84
C SER A 11 -7.26 -2.53 -6.93
N ASP A 12 -8.01 -2.60 -8.02
CA ASP A 12 -8.03 -1.55 -9.06
C ASP A 12 -8.45 -0.18 -8.49
N ARG A 13 -9.52 -0.14 -7.69
CA ARG A 13 -9.98 1.09 -7.03
C ARG A 13 -8.98 1.59 -6.00
N ALA A 14 -8.42 0.69 -5.19
CA ALA A 14 -7.39 1.03 -4.23
C ALA A 14 -6.14 1.60 -4.92
N ALA A 15 -5.73 1.03 -6.05
CA ALA A 15 -4.65 1.55 -6.87
C ALA A 15 -4.95 2.95 -7.41
N GLY A 16 -6.20 3.22 -7.82
CA GLY A 16 -6.65 4.56 -8.18
C GLY A 16 -6.50 5.56 -7.04
N VAL A 17 -6.94 5.19 -5.83
CA VAL A 17 -6.81 6.03 -4.63
C VAL A 17 -5.34 6.28 -4.28
N LEU A 18 -4.50 5.24 -4.29
CA LEU A 18 -3.06 5.39 -4.03
C LEU A 18 -2.41 6.35 -5.03
N ARG A 19 -2.72 6.22 -6.33
CA ARG A 19 -2.22 7.16 -7.34
C ARG A 19 -2.61 8.60 -7.07
N GLN A 20 -3.82 8.83 -6.56
CA GLN A 20 -4.28 10.17 -6.20
C GLN A 20 -3.59 10.70 -4.95
N LEU A 21 -3.47 9.88 -3.89
CA LEU A 21 -2.87 10.29 -2.61
C LEU A 21 -1.38 10.63 -2.76
N PHE A 22 -0.65 9.84 -3.54
CA PHE A 22 0.79 9.97 -3.68
C PHE A 22 1.23 10.67 -4.97
N ALA A 23 0.30 11.32 -5.69
CA ALA A 23 0.58 11.99 -6.97
C ALA A 23 1.68 13.07 -6.89
N ALA A 24 1.84 13.71 -5.72
CA ALA A 24 2.80 14.79 -5.50
C ALA A 24 4.10 14.33 -4.80
N VAL A 25 4.23 13.05 -4.47
CA VAL A 25 5.42 12.53 -3.78
C VAL A 25 6.52 12.26 -4.78
N ALA A 26 7.64 12.98 -4.62
CA ALA A 26 8.83 12.80 -5.43
C ALA A 26 9.75 11.73 -4.82
N ALA A 27 9.36 10.46 -4.93
CA ALA A 27 10.16 9.31 -4.50
C ALA A 27 9.85 8.07 -5.37
N ASP A 28 10.81 7.15 -5.46
CA ASP A 28 10.66 5.88 -6.17
C ASP A 28 10.27 4.77 -5.16
N PHE A 29 9.02 4.32 -5.20
CA PHE A 29 8.49 3.31 -4.29
C PHE A 29 7.29 2.57 -4.88
N ALA A 30 6.82 1.52 -4.22
CA ALA A 30 5.64 0.78 -4.67
C ALA A 30 4.71 0.37 -3.52
N PHE A 31 3.47 0.05 -3.87
CA PHE A 31 2.55 -0.71 -3.04
C PHE A 31 2.26 -2.06 -3.70
N ARG A 32 2.22 -3.14 -2.92
CA ARG A 32 1.67 -4.43 -3.33
C ARG A 32 0.41 -4.72 -2.52
N LEU A 33 -0.71 -4.85 -3.21
CA LEU A 33 -2.02 -5.10 -2.63
C LEU A 33 -2.24 -6.59 -2.35
N TRP A 34 -3.31 -6.88 -1.62
CA TRP A 34 -3.67 -8.20 -1.10
C TRP A 34 -3.88 -9.29 -2.17
N ASP A 35 -4.07 -8.92 -3.43
CA ASP A 35 -4.21 -9.83 -4.56
C ASP A 35 -2.96 -9.92 -5.45
N GLY A 36 -1.87 -9.27 -5.03
CA GLY A 36 -0.61 -9.17 -5.77
C GLY A 36 -0.53 -8.00 -6.74
N THR A 37 -1.58 -7.18 -6.88
CA THR A 37 -1.53 -5.97 -7.72
C THR A 37 -0.47 -5.01 -7.20
N THR A 38 0.46 -4.61 -8.06
CA THR A 38 1.52 -3.65 -7.73
C THR A 38 1.23 -2.27 -8.32
N VAL A 39 1.38 -1.24 -7.50
CA VAL A 39 1.25 0.18 -7.89
C VAL A 39 2.61 0.83 -7.68
N VAL A 40 3.24 1.29 -8.75
CA VAL A 40 4.58 1.90 -8.72
C VAL A 40 4.47 3.42 -8.79
N PHE A 41 5.33 4.10 -8.04
CA PHE A 41 5.47 5.55 -7.95
C PHE A 41 6.91 5.94 -8.28
N GLY A 42 7.08 7.09 -8.94
CA GLY A 42 8.37 7.54 -9.45
C GLY A 42 8.73 6.95 -10.81
N ASP A 43 9.90 7.34 -11.32
CA ASP A 43 10.42 6.95 -12.63
C ASP A 43 11.58 5.93 -12.52
N GLY A 44 12.12 5.75 -11.31
CA GLY A 44 13.21 4.84 -11.00
C GLY A 44 12.78 3.50 -10.39
N PRO A 45 13.75 2.61 -10.09
CA PRO A 45 13.47 1.38 -9.36
C PRO A 45 13.00 1.69 -7.93
N PRO A 46 11.92 1.05 -7.43
CA PRO A 46 11.43 1.29 -6.08
C PRO A 46 12.50 1.01 -5.01
N ALA A 47 12.78 1.99 -4.15
CA ALA A 47 13.65 1.80 -2.99
C ALA A 47 13.01 0.87 -1.95
N PHE A 48 11.68 0.88 -1.88
CA PHE A 48 10.89 0.01 -1.00
C PHE A 48 9.51 -0.30 -1.61
N THR A 49 8.88 -1.35 -1.09
CA THR A 49 7.49 -1.74 -1.39
C THR A 49 6.69 -1.91 -0.11
N VAL A 50 5.58 -1.17 0.03
CA VAL A 50 4.61 -1.37 1.10
C VAL A 50 3.67 -2.50 0.70
N VAL A 51 3.66 -3.59 1.47
CA VAL A 51 2.82 -4.77 1.22
C VAL A 51 1.60 -4.69 2.12
N VAL A 52 0.41 -4.72 1.54
CA VAL A 52 -0.86 -4.72 2.29
C VAL A 52 -1.53 -6.07 2.11
N HIS A 53 -1.55 -6.88 3.18
CA HIS A 53 -1.98 -8.28 3.10
C HIS A 53 -3.49 -8.48 2.98
N ALA A 54 -4.30 -7.49 3.38
CA ALA A 54 -5.76 -7.57 3.33
C ALA A 54 -6.41 -6.24 2.94
N SER A 55 -7.52 -6.30 2.19
CA SER A 55 -8.30 -5.12 1.81
C SER A 55 -8.84 -4.34 3.00
N GLN A 56 -9.19 -5.03 4.08
CA GLN A 56 -9.68 -4.43 5.32
C GLN A 56 -8.61 -3.53 5.97
N THR A 57 -7.34 -3.95 5.94
CA THR A 57 -6.20 -3.16 6.42
C THR A 57 -6.07 -1.87 5.62
N PHE A 58 -6.16 -1.94 4.29
CA PHE A 58 -6.14 -0.75 3.44
C PHE A 58 -7.25 0.24 3.77
N PHE A 59 -8.50 -0.23 3.90
CA PHE A 59 -9.62 0.64 4.24
C PHE A 59 -9.53 1.19 5.67
N ARG A 60 -8.95 0.45 6.62
CA ARG A 60 -8.66 0.93 7.98
C ARG A 60 -7.68 2.11 7.90
N LEU A 61 -6.57 1.94 7.20
CA LEU A 61 -5.54 2.97 7.04
C LEU A 61 -6.02 4.20 6.24
N LEU A 62 -6.92 4.02 5.27
CA LEU A 62 -7.52 5.17 4.59
C LEU A 62 -8.44 6.01 5.49
N ARG A 63 -9.08 5.38 6.50
CA ARG A 63 -9.94 6.09 7.46
C ARG A 63 -9.14 6.78 8.55
N ASP A 64 -8.01 6.21 8.93
CA ASP A 64 -7.07 6.74 9.92
C ASP A 64 -5.65 6.71 9.36
N PRO A 65 -5.29 7.67 8.48
CA PRO A 65 -3.99 7.71 7.81
C PRO A 65 -2.93 8.35 8.72
N THR A 66 -2.76 7.82 9.93
CA THR A 66 -1.78 8.32 10.89
C THR A 66 -0.55 7.40 10.93
N PRO A 67 0.66 7.94 11.26
CA PRO A 67 1.85 7.12 11.44
C PRO A 67 1.69 6.04 12.52
N LEU A 68 0.89 6.30 13.55
CA LEU A 68 0.59 5.33 14.60
C LEU A 68 -0.21 4.14 14.06
N ALA A 69 -1.32 4.39 13.35
CA ALA A 69 -2.14 3.33 12.77
C ALA A 69 -1.36 2.48 11.76
N PHE A 70 -0.46 3.12 11.00
CA PHE A 70 0.47 2.41 10.12
C PHE A 70 1.47 1.55 10.90
N GLY A 71 2.11 2.12 11.92
CA GLY A 71 3.07 1.42 12.78
C GLY A 71 2.45 0.21 13.50
N GLU A 72 1.22 0.34 14.01
CA GLU A 72 0.47 -0.77 14.59
C GLU A 72 0.21 -1.87 13.54
N ALA A 73 -0.25 -1.48 12.34
CA ALA A 73 -0.48 -2.44 11.26
C ALA A 73 0.80 -3.18 10.83
N TYR A 74 1.95 -2.50 10.88
CA TYR A 74 3.26 -3.10 10.60
C TYR A 74 3.67 -4.09 11.70
N VAL A 75 3.57 -3.70 12.98
CA VAL A 75 3.89 -4.57 14.13
C VAL A 75 2.98 -5.80 14.18
N GLU A 76 1.71 -5.65 13.80
CA GLU A 76 0.72 -6.74 13.71
C GLU A 76 0.94 -7.66 12.50
N GLY A 77 1.83 -7.30 11.56
CA GLY A 77 2.04 -8.04 10.30
C GLY A 77 0.89 -7.89 9.30
N ALA A 78 0.00 -6.91 9.49
CA ALA A 78 -1.06 -6.59 8.54
C ALA A 78 -0.55 -5.76 7.34
N VAL A 79 0.57 -5.05 7.55
CA VAL A 79 1.38 -4.37 6.55
C VAL A 79 2.82 -4.82 6.71
N ASP A 80 3.56 -4.91 5.61
CA ASP A 80 5.01 -5.13 5.61
C ASP A 80 5.72 -4.10 4.71
N ILE A 81 7.03 -3.94 4.91
CA ILE A 81 7.89 -3.10 4.07
C ILE A 81 9.04 -3.97 3.56
N GLU A 82 9.07 -4.19 2.26
CA GLU A 82 10.20 -4.81 1.59
C GLU A 82 11.16 -3.74 1.07
N GLY A 83 12.47 -3.93 1.24
CA GLY A 83 13.50 -2.99 0.79
C GLY A 83 13.95 -2.04 1.91
N ASP A 84 14.21 -0.78 1.57
CA ASP A 84 14.73 0.21 2.53
C ASP A 84 13.62 0.78 3.42
N LEU A 85 13.57 0.30 4.66
CA LEU A 85 12.65 0.78 5.69
C LEU A 85 12.84 2.27 6.03
N PHE A 86 14.07 2.78 6.02
CA PHE A 86 14.33 4.19 6.34
C PHE A 86 13.87 5.12 5.20
N ALA A 87 13.98 4.67 3.95
CA ALA A 87 13.39 5.37 2.81
C ALA A 87 11.86 5.47 2.95
N ALA A 88 11.19 4.42 3.44
CA ALA A 88 9.75 4.43 3.66
C ALA A 88 9.29 5.48 4.68
N MET A 89 10.08 5.74 5.72
CA MET A 89 9.76 6.73 6.76
C MET A 89 9.74 8.18 6.26
N HIS A 90 10.34 8.47 5.11
CA HIS A 90 10.34 9.83 4.52
C HIS A 90 9.09 10.10 3.66
N VAL A 91 8.28 9.07 3.41
CA VAL A 91 7.05 9.15 2.59
C VAL A 91 5.77 9.17 3.45
N ALA A 92 5.85 8.68 4.69
CA ALA A 92 4.72 8.53 5.63
C ALA A 92 4.48 9.77 6.51
#